data_AF-X1NAZ0-F1
#
_entry.id   AF-X1NAZ0-F1
#
_cell.length_a   1.000
_cell.length_b   1.000
_cell.length_c   1.000
_cell.angle_alpha   90.00
_cell.angle_beta   90.00
_cell.angle_gamma   90.00
#
_symmetry.space_group_name_H-M   'P 1'
#
loop_
_entity.id
_entity.type
_entity.pdbx_description
1 polymer ?
#
loop_
_entity_poly.entity_id
_entity_poly.type
_entity_poly.pdbx_seq_one_letter_code
_entity_poly.pdbx_strand_id
1 'polypeptide(L)'
;MKFKLSPKLIRFAYRFFDVEASSEAAPPDERIIEYSFVIQKLDSLPRGKVLDVGCTARLNYLPAALASLSWEVWGIDLREFKFRHPNFHFVLGDIRNTNFPDNFF
;
A
#
# COMPACT_ATOMS: atom_id res chain seq x y z
N MET A 1 22.10 23.22 20.54
CA MET A 1 22.22 21.88 21.16
C MET A 1 21.17 20.96 20.53
N LYS A 2 21.55 20.03 19.64
CA LYS A 2 20.59 19.12 18.99
C LYS A 2 20.36 17.93 19.92
N PHE A 3 19.20 17.86 20.57
CA PHE A 3 18.78 16.69 21.34
C PHE A 3 18.60 15.51 20.37
N LYS A 4 19.41 14.45 20.54
CA LYS A 4 19.22 13.18 19.83
C LYS A 4 18.39 12.26 20.73
N LEU A 5 17.13 12.04 20.35
CA LEU A 5 16.28 11.04 21.00
C LEU A 5 16.80 9.63 20.68
N SER A 6 16.69 8.72 21.66
CA SER A 6 17.11 7.34 21.45
C SER A 6 16.13 6.61 20.50
N PRO A 7 16.59 5.67 19.66
CA PRO A 7 15.72 4.93 18.75
C PRO A 7 14.55 4.21 19.45
N LYS A 8 14.76 3.79 20.71
CA LYS A 8 13.71 3.15 21.53
C LYS A 8 12.60 4.13 21.92
N LEU A 9 12.97 5.36 22.27
CA LEU A 9 12.02 6.43 22.58
C LEU A 9 11.22 6.87 21.36
N ILE A 10 11.87 6.97 20.20
CA ILE A 10 11.21 7.27 18.92
C ILE A 10 10.18 6.17 18.60
N ARG A 11 10.56 4.90 18.67
CA ARG A 11 9.67 3.76 18.42
C ARG A 11 8.50 3.68 19.42
N PHE A 12 8.73 4.07 20.67
CA PHE A 12 7.68 4.16 21.68
C PHE A 12 6.71 5.30 21.36
N ALA A 13 7.21 6.47 20.96
CA ALA A 13 6.38 7.60 20.56
C ALA A 13 5.49 7.24 19.35
N TYR A 14 6.02 6.54 18.34
CA TYR A 14 5.24 6.04 17.20
C TYR A 14 4.06 5.12 17.57
N ARG A 15 4.04 4.52 18.77
CA ARG A 15 2.89 3.71 19.23
C ARG A 15 1.72 4.53 19.73
N PHE A 16 1.96 5.78 20.14
CA PHE A 16 0.97 6.63 20.81
C PHE A 16 0.70 7.93 20.07
N PHE A 17 1.66 8.39 19.28
CA PHE A 17 1.58 9.59 18.46
C PHE A 17 1.90 9.17 17.03
N ASP A 18 0.92 9.33 16.14
CA ASP A 18 1.20 9.33 14.71
C ASP A 18 1.96 10.63 14.42
N VAL A 19 3.29 10.58 14.54
CA VAL A 19 4.18 11.74 14.34
C VAL A 19 3.98 12.33 12.94
N GLU A 20 3.53 11.52 11.97
CA GLU A 20 3.16 11.97 10.63
C GLU A 20 1.73 12.50 10.52
N ALA A 21 0.85 12.28 11.50
CA ALA A 21 -0.44 12.98 11.58
C ALA A 21 -0.29 14.41 12.15
N SER A 22 0.86 14.72 12.77
CA SER A 22 1.14 16.05 13.33
C SER A 22 1.73 17.04 12.32
N SER A 23 2.01 16.63 11.08
CA SER A 23 2.24 17.57 9.99
C SER A 23 0.90 18.12 9.52
N GLU A 24 0.55 19.31 9.98
CA GLU A 24 -0.56 20.12 9.46
C GLU A 24 -0.58 20.08 7.93
N ALA A 25 -1.71 19.63 7.37
CA ALA A 25 -2.01 19.60 5.94
C ALA A 25 -0.86 19.03 5.07
N ALA A 26 -0.72 17.70 5.06
CA ALA A 26 0.02 17.06 3.97
C ALA A 26 -0.55 17.60 2.63
N PRO A 27 0.27 18.21 1.77
CA PRO A 27 -0.18 18.68 0.45
C PRO A 27 -0.85 17.54 -0.30
N PRO A 28 -1.74 17.79 -1.29
CA PRO A 28 -2.42 16.73 -2.03
C PRO A 28 -1.36 15.72 -2.46
N ASP A 29 -1.43 14.56 -1.81
CA ASP A 29 -0.35 13.57 -1.80
C ASP A 29 0.00 13.26 -3.25
N GLU A 30 1.28 13.15 -3.59
CA GLU A 30 1.74 12.75 -4.94
C GLU A 30 1.02 11.47 -5.41
N ARG A 31 0.57 10.65 -4.44
CA ARG A 31 -0.32 9.50 -4.63
C ARG A 31 -1.63 9.81 -5.34
N ILE A 32 -2.23 10.98 -5.19
CA ILE A 32 -3.49 11.32 -5.88
C ILE A 32 -3.28 11.37 -7.40
N ILE A 33 -2.12 11.89 -7.84
CA ILE A 33 -1.74 11.92 -9.26
C ILE A 33 -1.38 10.51 -9.72
N GLU A 34 -0.60 9.77 -8.93
CA GLU A 34 -0.22 8.39 -9.21
C GLU A 34 -1.45 7.47 -9.38
N TYR A 35 -2.40 7.54 -8.46
CA TYR A 35 -3.59 6.69 -8.49
C TYR A 35 -4.49 7.04 -9.65
N SER A 36 -4.70 8.32 -9.91
CA SER A 36 -5.50 8.77 -11.05
C SER A 36 -4.90 8.26 -12.36
N PHE A 37 -3.57 8.34 -12.50
CA PHE A 37 -2.86 7.83 -13.67
C PHE A 37 -3.00 6.30 -13.80
N VAL A 38 -2.72 5.55 -12.74
CA VAL A 38 -2.79 4.08 -12.77
C VAL A 38 -4.21 3.61 -13.06
N ILE A 39 -5.21 4.16 -12.36
CA ILE A 39 -6.62 3.82 -12.57
C ILE A 39 -7.04 4.15 -14.00
N GLN A 40 -6.66 5.30 -14.54
CA GLN A 40 -6.98 5.67 -15.92
C GLN A 40 -6.36 4.68 -16.93
N LYS A 41 -5.11 4.25 -16.72
CA LYS A 41 -4.46 3.27 -17.59
C LYS A 41 -5.16 1.92 -17.53
N LEU A 42 -5.46 1.45 -16.32
CA LEU A 42 -6.15 0.18 -16.11
C LEU A 42 -7.59 0.22 -16.64
N ASP A 43 -8.30 1.34 -16.54
CA ASP A 43 -9.70 1.42 -16.98
C ASP A 43 -9.88 1.11 -18.46
N SER A 44 -8.85 1.41 -19.28
CA SER A 44 -8.82 1.08 -20.71
C SER A 44 -8.56 -0.40 -21.03
N LEU A 45 -8.24 -1.21 -20.03
CA LEU A 45 -7.94 -2.64 -20.17
C LEU A 45 -9.13 -3.50 -19.70
N PRO A 46 -9.28 -4.72 -20.25
CA PRO A 46 -10.22 -5.69 -19.69
C PRO A 46 -9.86 -5.97 -18.23
N ARG A 47 -10.88 -6.14 -17.39
CA ARG A 47 -10.67 -6.48 -15.97
C ARG A 47 -9.94 -7.81 -15.86
N GLY A 48 -8.95 -7.84 -14.99
CA GLY A 48 -8.08 -8.99 -14.79
C GLY A 48 -7.45 -8.97 -13.41
N LYS A 49 -6.24 -9.51 -13.33
CA LYS A 49 -5.46 -9.58 -12.10
C LYS A 49 -4.45 -8.44 -12.05
N VAL A 50 -4.24 -7.88 -10.87
CA VAL A 50 -3.19 -6.88 -10.64
C VAL A 50 -2.42 -7.23 -9.39
N LEU A 51 -1.11 -7.00 -9.43
CA LEU A 51 -0.22 -7.16 -8.29
C LEU A 51 0.19 -5.79 -7.75
N ASP A 52 -0.08 -5.53 -6.47
CA ASP A 52 0.51 -4.41 -5.73
C ASP A 52 1.62 -4.92 -4.80
N VAL A 53 2.86 -4.49 -5.06
CA VAL A 53 4.05 -4.86 -4.29
C VAL A 53 4.35 -3.78 -3.27
N GLY A 54 4.42 -4.14 -1.99
CA GLY A 54 4.52 -3.18 -0.90
C GLY A 54 3.16 -2.60 -0.48
N CYS A 55 2.09 -3.38 -0.65
CA CYS A 55 0.71 -2.92 -0.55
C CYS A 55 0.31 -2.36 0.83
N THR A 56 1.09 -2.61 1.89
CA THR A 56 0.81 -2.12 3.26
C THR A 56 1.42 -0.76 3.55
N ALA A 57 1.99 -0.08 2.55
CA ALA A 57 2.49 1.28 2.70
C ALA A 57 1.42 2.18 3.34
N ARG A 58 1.85 3.05 4.25
CA ARG A 58 0.94 3.96 4.96
C ARG A 58 0.23 4.85 3.92
N LEU A 59 -1.07 5.05 4.09
CA LEU A 59 -1.91 5.79 3.14
C LEU A 59 -1.94 5.21 1.71
N ASN A 60 -1.55 3.93 1.54
CA ASN A 60 -1.74 3.28 0.25
C ASN A 60 -3.19 2.83 0.06
N TYR A 61 -3.96 3.60 -0.71
CA TYR A 61 -5.38 3.32 -0.97
C TYR A 61 -5.61 2.59 -2.31
N LEU A 62 -4.57 2.40 -3.12
CA LEU A 62 -4.70 1.85 -4.46
C LEU A 62 -5.27 0.42 -4.48
N PRO A 63 -4.83 -0.53 -3.62
CA PRO A 63 -5.42 -1.87 -3.58
C PRO A 63 -6.92 -1.85 -3.31
N ALA A 64 -7.36 -1.01 -2.36
CA ALA A 64 -8.76 -0.89 -1.99
C ALA A 64 -9.59 -0.27 -3.12
N ALA A 65 -9.06 0.76 -3.77
CA ALA A 65 -9.70 1.40 -4.91
C ALA A 65 -9.87 0.42 -6.09
N LEU A 66 -8.81 -0.28 -6.49
CA LEU A 66 -8.86 -1.25 -7.59
C LEU A 66 -9.79 -2.42 -7.29
N ALA A 67 -9.74 -2.97 -6.07
CA ALA A 67 -10.60 -4.08 -5.67
C ALA A 67 -12.09 -3.68 -5.72
N SER A 68 -12.39 -2.42 -5.38
CA SER A 68 -13.74 -1.83 -5.45
C SER A 68 -14.20 -1.57 -6.90
N LEU A 69 -13.25 -1.37 -7.83
CA LEU A 69 -13.48 -1.24 -9.27
C LEU A 69 -13.51 -2.61 -9.99
N SER A 70 -13.75 -3.68 -9.25
CA SER A 70 -13.88 -5.07 -9.73
C SER A 70 -12.61 -5.67 -10.35
N TRP A 71 -11.43 -5.14 -10.00
CA TRP A 71 -10.17 -5.82 -10.28
C TRP A 71 -9.93 -6.93 -9.26
N GLU A 72 -9.35 -8.05 -9.70
CA GLU A 72 -8.82 -9.07 -8.79
C GLU A 72 -7.42 -8.65 -8.33
N VAL A 73 -7.35 -8.08 -7.13
CA VAL A 73 -6.13 -7.48 -6.61
C VAL A 73 -5.38 -8.47 -5.74
N TRP A 74 -4.11 -8.66 -6.05
CA TRP A 74 -3.15 -9.39 -5.23
C TRP A 74 -2.19 -8.39 -4.60
N GLY A 75 -2.07 -8.41 -3.27
CA GLY A 75 -1.10 -7.61 -2.53
C GLY A 75 -0.01 -8.49 -1.94
N ILE A 76 1.24 -8.09 -2.06
CA ILE A 76 2.37 -8.75 -1.41
C ILE A 76 3.23 -7.76 -0.64
N ASP A 77 3.53 -8.08 0.63
CA ASP A 77 4.36 -7.24 1.49
C ASP A 77 5.07 -8.08 2.56
N LEU A 78 6.14 -7.54 3.14
CA LEU A 78 6.84 -8.12 4.29
C LEU A 78 6.11 -7.88 5.61
N ARG A 79 5.08 -7.02 5.62
CA ARG A 79 4.28 -6.64 6.79
C ARG A 79 2.87 -7.21 6.67
N GLU A 80 2.26 -7.58 7.79
CA GLU A 80 0.87 -8.04 7.78
C GLU A 80 -0.10 -6.93 7.34
N PHE A 81 -1.03 -7.26 6.44
CA PHE A 81 -2.15 -6.40 6.11
C PHE A 81 -3.46 -6.93 6.67
N LYS A 82 -4.22 -6.08 7.36
CA LYS A 82 -5.55 -6.43 7.90
C LYS A 82 -6.70 -6.07 6.98
N PHE A 83 -6.43 -5.47 5.83
CA PHE A 83 -7.45 -5.14 4.84
C PHE A 83 -8.09 -6.42 4.27
N ARG A 84 -9.42 -6.42 4.16
CA ARG A 84 -10.19 -7.53 3.61
C ARG A 84 -11.20 -7.00 2.61
N HIS A 85 -11.24 -7.62 1.45
CA HIS A 85 -12.22 -7.35 0.40
C HIS A 85 -12.40 -8.62 -0.45
N PRO A 86 -13.59 -8.92 -0.98
CA PRO A 86 -13.80 -10.14 -1.78
C PRO A 86 -12.86 -10.29 -2.98
N ASN A 87 -12.49 -9.16 -3.59
CA ASN A 87 -11.56 -9.10 -4.73
C ASN A 87 -10.11 -8.80 -4.32
N PHE A 88 -9.74 -8.96 -3.04
CA PHE A 88 -8.38 -8.72 -2.56
C PHE A 88 -7.78 -9.98 -1.93
N HIS A 89 -6.60 -10.36 -2.41
CA HIS A 89 -5.82 -11.49 -1.94
C HIS A 89 -4.49 -10.97 -1.37
N PHE A 90 -4.16 -11.33 -0.13
CA PHE A 90 -2.93 -10.88 0.51
C PHE A 90 -1.92 -12.03 0.67
N VAL A 91 -0.66 -11.74 0.34
CA VAL A 91 0.49 -12.62 0.54
C VAL A 91 1.49 -11.92 1.45
N LEU A 92 1.76 -12.51 2.62
CA LEU A 92 2.87 -12.09 3.48
C LEU A 92 4.15 -12.74 2.95
N GLY A 93 5.04 -11.98 2.31
CA GLY A 93 6.23 -12.53 1.69
C GLY A 93 7.12 -11.51 0.98
N ASP A 94 8.33 -11.96 0.62
CA ASP A 94 9.28 -11.21 -0.19
C ASP A 94 9.00 -11.46 -1.68
N ILE A 95 8.69 -10.39 -2.43
CA ILE A 95 8.41 -10.48 -3.87
C ILE A 95 9.53 -11.15 -4.67
N ARG A 96 10.78 -11.07 -4.21
CA ARG A 96 11.93 -11.67 -4.92
C ARG A 96 11.92 -13.20 -4.88
N ASN A 97 11.12 -13.79 -3.98
CA ASN A 97 11.01 -15.23 -3.75
C ASN A 97 9.55 -15.71 -3.86
N THR A 98 8.76 -15.08 -4.73
CA THR A 98 7.36 -15.44 -4.93
C THR A 98 7.18 -16.76 -5.69
N ASN A 99 6.07 -17.45 -5.44
CA ASN A 99 5.63 -18.65 -6.15
C ASN A 99 4.51 -18.37 -7.16
N PHE A 100 4.28 -17.10 -7.54
CA PHE A 100 3.33 -16.79 -8.61
C PHE A 100 3.80 -17.43 -9.93
N PRO A 101 2.91 -18.10 -10.68
CA PRO A 101 3.25 -18.63 -12.00
C PRO A 101 3.61 -17.52 -12.99
N ASP A 102 4.37 -17.88 -14.03
CA ASP A 102 4.61 -16.99 -15.16
C ASP A 102 3.28 -16.58 -15.82
N ASN A 103 3.17 -15.29 -16.18
CA ASN A 103 1.97 -14.70 -16.80
C ASN A 103 0.69 -14.83 -15.94
N PHE A 104 0.82 -14.81 -14.62
CA PHE A 104 -0.33 -14.90 -13.73
C PHE A 104 -1.15 -13.59 -13.62
N PHE A 105 -0.53 -12.42 -13.86
CA PHE A 105 -1.16 -11.10 -13.76
C PHE A 105 -1.43 -10.50 -15.14
#